data_AF-A0A1H5P8X8-F1
#
_entry.id   AF-A0A1H5P8X8-F1
#
_cell.length_a   1.000
_cell.length_b   1.000
_cell.length_c   1.000
_cell.angle_alpha   90.00
_cell.angle_beta   90.00
_cell.angle_gamma   90.00
#
_symmetry.space_group_name_H-M   'P 1'
#
loop_
_entity.id
_entity.type
_entity.pdbx_description
1 polymer ?
#
loop_
_entity_poly.entity_id
_entity_poly.type
_entity_poly.pdbx_seq_one_letter_code
_entity_poly.pdbx_strand_id
1 'polypeptide(L)'
;MHVSSLKLAICHTAQELERHVDFERSIRAHYTVQLGPYSRRPFFYKSALKYSRLMVSFALLSEYFRKPTPLLSEVKTFCVARGYCSRNSLESIFSLLRALGFMEVAPHPEDSRFRVYSPSEEACREVRLMLASITHSLTRMCPDRATLQRMHALDDQQFLATYFKGFGVILAADLTVDVLLPECYWLVKRDAGHMLMLAIYNDAFAPDNQRARFRSSSYLALAKQLSVSKTHVIRVVQEGVEKGYFKVHSKTRLEVLPRFASLVRRFMAFSFAVSVHAVEMGA
;
A
#
# COMPACT_ATOMS: atom_id res chain seq x y z
N MET A 1 -0.31 2.57 -25.46
CA MET A 1 0.82 1.85 -24.83
C MET A 1 0.44 0.39 -24.68
N HIS A 2 1.17 -0.55 -25.30
CA HIS A 2 0.93 -1.98 -25.09
C HIS A 2 1.23 -2.33 -23.62
N VAL A 3 0.40 -3.15 -22.97
CA VAL A 3 0.57 -3.57 -21.56
C VAL A 3 2.00 -4.08 -21.27
N SER A 4 2.63 -4.71 -22.26
CA SER A 4 4.03 -5.14 -22.20
C SER A 4 5.03 -3.99 -21.99
N SER A 5 4.84 -2.83 -22.62
CA SER A 5 5.75 -1.69 -22.48
C SER A 5 5.64 -1.03 -21.12
N LEU A 6 4.42 -0.90 -20.57
CA LEU A 6 4.21 -0.34 -19.22
C LEU A 6 4.80 -1.25 -18.15
N LYS A 7 4.60 -2.56 -18.26
CA LYS A 7 5.20 -3.53 -17.34
C LYS A 7 6.73 -3.42 -17.33
N LEU A 8 7.36 -3.38 -18.51
CA LEU A 8 8.81 -3.22 -18.63
C LEU A 8 9.29 -1.91 -18.01
N ALA A 9 8.58 -0.81 -18.25
CA ALA A 9 8.91 0.50 -17.69
C ALA A 9 8.83 0.48 -16.15
N ILE A 10 7.78 -0.10 -15.55
CA ILE A 10 7.66 -0.24 -14.10
C ILE A 10 8.80 -1.11 -13.55
N CYS A 11 9.11 -2.24 -14.19
CA CYS A 11 10.21 -3.11 -13.76
C CYS A 11 11.57 -2.40 -13.82
N HIS A 12 11.84 -1.63 -14.87
CA HIS A 12 13.05 -0.84 -15.00
C HIS A 12 13.16 0.21 -13.89
N THR A 13 12.12 1.01 -13.71
CA THR A 13 12.07 2.04 -12.66
C THR A 13 12.25 1.42 -11.26
N ALA A 14 11.66 0.25 -10.99
CA ALA A 14 11.86 -0.45 -9.72
C ALA A 14 13.33 -0.84 -9.50
N GLN A 15 14.02 -1.36 -10.53
CA GLN A 15 15.44 -1.72 -10.43
C GLN A 15 16.34 -0.50 -10.20
N GLU A 16 16.05 0.62 -10.85
CA GLU A 16 16.78 1.87 -10.66
C GLU A 16 16.60 2.40 -9.23
N LEU A 17 15.34 2.47 -8.76
CA LEU A 17 15.01 2.93 -7.42
C LEU A 17 15.65 2.05 -6.34
N GLU A 18 15.64 0.73 -6.50
CA GLU A 18 16.24 -0.19 -5.52
C GLU A 18 17.75 0.03 -5.34
N ARG A 19 18.46 0.49 -6.39
CA ARG A 19 19.90 0.78 -6.37
C ARG A 19 20.22 2.19 -5.87
N HIS A 20 19.21 3.04 -5.70
CA HIS A 20 19.42 4.43 -5.31
C HIS A 20 19.98 4.54 -3.88
N VAL A 21 20.91 5.47 -3.66
CA VAL A 21 21.59 5.65 -2.36
C VAL A 21 20.62 5.96 -1.21
N ASP A 22 19.56 6.71 -1.49
CA ASP A 22 18.52 7.06 -0.51
C ASP A 22 17.44 5.97 -0.33
N PHE A 23 17.50 4.83 -1.03
CA PHE A 23 16.42 3.84 -1.03
C PHE A 23 16.08 3.32 0.37
N GLU A 24 17.08 2.92 1.14
CA GLU A 24 16.90 2.45 2.53
C GLU A 24 16.32 3.53 3.45
N ARG A 25 16.73 4.79 3.23
CA ARG A 25 16.20 5.93 3.99
C ARG A 25 14.73 6.17 3.66
N SER A 26 14.35 6.02 2.38
CA SER A 26 12.99 6.13 1.89
C SER A 26 12.06 5.07 2.46
N ILE A 27 12.51 3.81 2.58
CA ILE A 27 11.73 2.74 3.25
C ILE A 27 11.46 3.10 4.72
N ARG A 28 12.48 3.57 5.44
CA ARG A 28 12.36 4.00 6.84
C ARG A 28 11.39 5.17 6.98
N ALA A 29 11.55 6.21 6.15
CA ALA A 29 10.70 7.39 6.17
C ALA A 29 9.23 7.03 5.89
N HIS A 30 8.98 6.19 4.88
CA HIS A 30 7.65 5.67 4.58
C HIS A 30 7.02 4.98 5.79
N TYR A 31 7.75 4.05 6.41
CA TYR A 31 7.26 3.35 7.61
C TYR A 31 6.93 4.31 8.77
N THR A 32 7.80 5.26 9.07
CA THR A 32 7.59 6.25 10.14
C THR A 32 6.33 7.08 9.92
N VAL A 33 6.11 7.56 8.68
CA VAL A 33 4.90 8.33 8.35
C VAL A 33 3.64 7.49 8.50
N GLN A 34 3.65 6.23 8.00
CA GLN A 34 2.50 5.33 8.13
C GLN A 34 2.17 4.98 9.58
N LEU A 35 3.19 4.83 10.44
CA LEU A 35 3.02 4.46 11.83
C LEU A 35 2.23 5.50 12.64
N GLY A 36 2.29 6.78 12.25
CA GLY A 36 1.56 7.87 12.91
C GLY A 36 0.03 7.68 12.89
N PRO A 37 -0.63 7.73 11.71
CA PRO A 37 -2.06 7.47 11.58
C PRO A 37 -2.44 6.08 12.09
N TYR A 38 -1.61 5.07 11.78
CA TYR A 38 -1.82 3.70 12.23
C TYR A 38 -1.99 3.62 13.76
N SER A 39 -1.11 4.27 14.52
CA SER A 39 -1.15 4.23 15.99
C SER A 39 -2.37 4.94 16.58
N ARG A 40 -2.95 5.91 15.88
CA ARG A 40 -4.14 6.65 16.33
C ARG A 40 -5.43 5.86 16.16
N ARG A 41 -5.58 5.14 15.04
CA ARG A 41 -6.76 4.32 14.73
C ARG A 41 -6.36 2.90 14.30
N PRO A 42 -5.71 2.10 15.18
CA PRO A 42 -5.07 0.85 14.77
C PRO A 42 -6.04 -0.20 14.26
N PHE A 43 -7.24 -0.30 14.83
CA PHE A 43 -8.25 -1.26 14.36
C PHE A 43 -8.77 -0.94 12.96
N PHE A 44 -8.87 0.34 12.62
CA PHE A 44 -9.19 0.78 11.28
C PHE A 44 -8.02 0.48 10.34
N TYR A 45 -6.83 0.98 10.65
CA TYR A 45 -5.67 0.90 9.76
C TYR A 45 -5.14 -0.51 9.53
N LYS A 46 -5.13 -1.38 10.54
CA LYS A 46 -4.73 -2.79 10.35
C LYS A 46 -5.60 -3.55 9.36
N SER A 47 -6.87 -3.13 9.25
CA SER A 47 -7.85 -3.69 8.34
C SER A 47 -7.80 -2.98 6.98
N ALA A 48 -7.81 -1.64 6.96
CA ALA A 48 -7.77 -0.84 5.74
C ALA A 48 -6.49 -1.08 4.91
N LEU A 49 -5.35 -1.26 5.56
CA LEU A 49 -4.06 -1.54 4.91
C LEU A 49 -3.86 -3.02 4.54
N LYS A 50 -4.82 -3.90 4.82
CA LYS A 50 -4.81 -5.24 4.23
C LYS A 50 -4.92 -5.10 2.72
N TYR A 51 -4.04 -5.78 1.98
CA TYR A 51 -3.86 -5.55 0.55
C TYR A 51 -5.18 -5.50 -0.24
N SER A 52 -6.06 -6.47 -0.05
CA SER A 52 -7.33 -6.51 -0.76
C SER A 52 -8.23 -5.31 -0.46
N ARG A 53 -8.28 -4.84 0.79
CA ARG A 53 -9.10 -3.69 1.20
C ARG A 53 -8.48 -2.39 0.69
N LEU A 54 -7.16 -2.28 0.70
CA LEU A 54 -6.44 -1.16 0.10
C LEU A 54 -6.74 -1.05 -1.41
N MET A 55 -6.73 -2.18 -2.12
CA MET A 55 -7.07 -2.21 -3.55
C MET A 55 -8.52 -1.82 -3.83
N VAL A 56 -9.46 -2.16 -2.94
CA VAL A 56 -10.86 -1.67 -3.04
C VAL A 56 -10.92 -0.15 -2.90
N SER A 57 -10.22 0.43 -1.92
CA SER A 57 -10.14 1.89 -1.75
C SER A 57 -9.50 2.57 -2.97
N PHE A 58 -8.44 1.99 -3.52
CA PHE A 58 -7.77 2.52 -4.71
C PHE A 58 -8.64 2.41 -5.96
N ALA A 59 -9.43 1.35 -6.10
CA ALA A 59 -10.41 1.22 -7.18
C ALA A 59 -11.54 2.26 -7.06
N LEU A 60 -12.06 2.49 -5.84
CA LEU A 60 -13.03 3.55 -5.57
C LEU A 60 -12.50 4.93 -5.98
N LEU A 61 -11.26 5.26 -5.60
CA LEU A 61 -10.68 6.57 -5.91
C LEU A 61 -10.31 6.70 -7.39
N SER A 62 -9.79 5.65 -8.02
CA SER A 62 -9.49 5.63 -9.45
C SER A 62 -10.74 5.84 -10.29
N GLU A 63 -11.86 5.23 -9.92
CA GLU A 63 -13.12 5.42 -10.64
C GLU A 63 -13.69 6.82 -10.39
N TYR A 64 -13.67 7.29 -9.13
CA TYR A 64 -14.16 8.62 -8.74
C TYR A 64 -13.46 9.75 -9.50
N PHE A 65 -12.13 9.73 -9.59
CA PHE A 65 -11.39 10.81 -10.26
C PHE A 65 -11.37 10.71 -11.78
N ARG A 66 -11.85 9.61 -12.36
CA ARG A 66 -11.81 9.36 -13.81
C ARG A 66 -13.17 9.49 -14.48
N LYS A 67 -14.27 9.35 -13.72
CA LYS A 67 -15.63 9.48 -14.22
C LYS A 67 -16.36 10.64 -13.52
N PRO A 68 -17.14 11.46 -14.26
CA PRO A 68 -17.96 12.50 -13.64
C PRO A 68 -19.07 11.93 -12.75
N THR A 69 -19.49 10.67 -12.99
CA THR A 69 -20.59 10.03 -12.27
C THR A 69 -20.22 8.59 -11.91
N PRO A 70 -19.39 8.38 -10.88
CA PRO A 70 -18.83 7.07 -10.56
C PRO A 70 -19.85 6.17 -9.86
N LEU A 71 -20.01 4.93 -10.35
CA LEU A 71 -21.01 3.99 -9.84
C LEU A 71 -20.39 2.96 -8.88
N LEU A 72 -21.04 2.75 -7.73
CA LEU A 72 -20.61 1.70 -6.78
C LEU A 72 -20.71 0.29 -7.39
N SER A 73 -21.66 0.06 -8.28
CA SER A 73 -21.85 -1.23 -8.97
C SER A 73 -20.68 -1.59 -9.89
N GLU A 74 -20.09 -0.60 -10.56
CA GLU A 74 -18.94 -0.78 -11.44
C GLU A 74 -17.70 -1.15 -10.63
N VAL A 75 -17.42 -0.41 -9.55
CA VAL A 75 -16.32 -0.71 -8.63
C VAL A 75 -16.48 -2.09 -8.00
N LYS A 76 -17.71 -2.45 -7.60
CA LYS A 76 -18.01 -3.78 -7.05
C LYS A 76 -17.73 -4.87 -8.07
N THR A 77 -18.17 -4.69 -9.30
CA THR A 77 -17.95 -5.66 -10.39
C THR A 77 -16.46 -5.84 -10.66
N PHE A 78 -15.73 -4.74 -10.76
CA PHE A 78 -14.28 -4.75 -10.94
C PHE A 78 -13.57 -5.49 -9.79
N CYS A 79 -13.85 -5.14 -8.54
CA CYS A 79 -13.16 -5.74 -7.39
C CYS A 79 -13.45 -7.25 -7.23
N VAL A 80 -14.65 -7.71 -7.61
CA VAL A 80 -14.98 -9.14 -7.64
C VAL A 80 -14.23 -9.85 -8.76
N ALA A 81 -14.23 -9.30 -9.97
CA ALA A 81 -13.51 -9.87 -11.12
C ALA A 81 -12.00 -9.99 -10.87
N ARG A 82 -11.43 -9.03 -10.12
CA ARG A 82 -10.03 -9.00 -9.70
C ARG A 82 -9.71 -9.90 -8.51
N GLY A 83 -10.73 -10.51 -7.88
CA GLY A 83 -10.53 -11.38 -6.71
C GLY A 83 -10.11 -10.63 -5.45
N TYR A 84 -10.26 -9.31 -5.38
CA TYR A 84 -9.89 -8.54 -4.19
C TYR A 84 -10.80 -8.90 -3.00
N CYS A 85 -12.12 -8.85 -3.21
CA CYS A 85 -13.10 -9.14 -2.16
C CYS A 85 -14.34 -9.81 -2.77
N SER A 86 -15.04 -10.62 -1.96
CA SER A 86 -16.37 -11.12 -2.31
C SER A 86 -17.39 -9.98 -2.32
N ARG A 87 -18.55 -10.20 -2.97
CA ARG A 87 -19.66 -9.24 -2.98
C ARG A 87 -20.08 -8.81 -1.57
N ASN A 88 -20.22 -9.77 -0.66
CA ASN A 88 -20.64 -9.47 0.72
C ASN A 88 -19.57 -8.67 1.47
N SER A 89 -18.30 -9.00 1.28
CA SER A 89 -17.20 -8.23 1.89
C SER A 89 -17.14 -6.80 1.37
N LEU A 90 -17.43 -6.57 0.09
CA LEU A 90 -17.49 -5.22 -0.49
C LEU A 90 -18.62 -4.39 0.12
N GLU A 91 -19.83 -4.96 0.25
CA GLU A 91 -20.95 -4.27 0.92
C GLU A 91 -20.61 -3.87 2.36
N SER A 92 -19.93 -4.76 3.09
CA SER A 92 -19.46 -4.45 4.45
C SER A 92 -18.41 -3.33 4.47
N ILE A 93 -17.48 -3.32 3.50
CA ILE A 93 -16.47 -2.26 3.38
C ILE A 93 -17.14 -0.92 3.06
N PHE A 94 -18.05 -0.87 2.08
CA PHE A 94 -18.74 0.36 1.71
C PHE A 94 -19.61 0.89 2.86
N SER A 95 -20.34 0.01 3.54
CA SER A 95 -21.12 0.37 4.73
C SER A 95 -20.24 0.95 5.84
N LEU A 96 -19.06 0.35 6.08
CA LEU A 96 -18.12 0.85 7.07
C LEU A 96 -17.58 2.24 6.70
N LEU A 97 -17.16 2.43 5.43
CA LEU A 97 -16.67 3.73 4.96
C LEU A 97 -17.74 4.82 5.09
N ARG A 98 -19.01 4.50 4.79
CA ARG A 98 -20.14 5.43 5.01
C ARG A 98 -20.36 5.72 6.50
N ALA A 99 -20.39 4.69 7.34
CA ALA A 99 -20.60 4.83 8.78
C ALA A 99 -19.50 5.65 9.46
N LEU A 100 -18.27 5.60 8.93
CA LEU A 100 -17.13 6.39 9.40
C LEU A 100 -17.06 7.80 8.78
N GLY A 101 -18.00 8.19 7.91
CA GLY A 101 -17.99 9.50 7.25
C GLY A 101 -16.92 9.64 6.17
N PHE A 102 -16.36 8.54 5.65
CA PHE A 102 -15.35 8.56 4.57
C PHE A 102 -15.95 8.49 3.17
N MET A 103 -17.24 8.16 3.06
CA MET A 103 -17.93 8.05 1.78
C MET A 103 -19.36 8.53 1.89
N GLU A 104 -19.75 9.38 0.95
CA GLU A 104 -21.14 9.75 0.72
C GLU A 104 -21.69 8.96 -0.47
N VAL A 105 -22.99 8.64 -0.41
CA VAL A 105 -23.67 7.86 -1.46
C VAL A 105 -25.03 8.46 -1.72
N ALA A 106 -25.32 8.74 -2.99
CA ALA A 106 -26.57 9.32 -3.44
C ALA A 106 -27.19 8.47 -4.59
N PRO A 107 -28.50 8.59 -4.84
CA PRO A 107 -29.10 8.07 -6.08
C PRO A 107 -28.46 8.74 -7.30
N HIS A 108 -28.33 8.01 -8.41
CA HIS A 108 -27.91 8.61 -9.67
C HIS A 108 -28.98 9.61 -10.16
N PRO A 109 -28.58 10.78 -10.72
CA PRO A 109 -29.53 11.84 -11.08
C PRO A 109 -30.55 11.42 -12.16
N GLU A 110 -30.15 10.54 -13.08
CA GLU A 110 -31.01 10.11 -14.20
C GLU A 110 -31.69 8.75 -13.98
N ASP A 111 -31.19 7.92 -13.06
CA ASP A 111 -31.74 6.59 -12.80
C ASP A 111 -31.50 6.19 -11.35
N SER A 112 -32.52 6.41 -10.52
CA SER A 112 -32.46 6.20 -9.06
C SER A 112 -32.22 4.74 -8.65
N ARG A 113 -32.15 3.77 -9.57
CA ARG A 113 -31.70 2.41 -9.28
C ARG A 113 -30.19 2.33 -9.06
N PHE A 114 -29.42 3.25 -9.65
CA PHE A 114 -27.97 3.31 -9.47
C PHE A 114 -27.57 4.17 -8.27
N ARG A 115 -26.35 3.95 -7.78
CA ARG A 115 -25.77 4.66 -6.64
C ARG A 115 -24.45 5.27 -7.05
N VAL A 116 -24.37 6.59 -6.94
CA VAL A 116 -23.15 7.37 -7.11
C VAL A 116 -22.51 7.61 -5.76
N TYR A 117 -21.20 7.80 -5.72
CA TYR A 117 -20.48 8.03 -4.48
C TYR A 117 -19.39 9.08 -4.62
N SER A 118 -19.03 9.69 -3.49
CA SER A 118 -17.89 10.60 -3.37
C SER A 118 -17.11 10.28 -2.08
N PRO A 119 -15.77 10.35 -2.11
CA PRO A 119 -14.98 10.36 -0.89
C PRO A 119 -15.18 11.69 -0.16
N SER A 120 -15.22 11.66 1.18
CA SER A 120 -15.24 12.90 1.96
C SER A 120 -13.87 13.59 1.93
N GLU A 121 -13.83 14.86 2.35
CA GLU A 121 -12.57 15.60 2.50
C GLU A 121 -11.62 14.93 3.51
N GLU A 122 -12.15 14.39 4.62
CA GLU A 122 -11.34 13.65 5.60
C GLU A 122 -10.73 12.40 4.97
N ALA A 123 -11.50 11.64 4.17
CA ALA A 123 -10.98 10.49 3.46
C ALA A 123 -9.86 10.88 2.49
N CYS A 124 -10.04 11.99 1.76
CA CYS A 124 -9.03 12.48 0.83
C CYS A 124 -7.74 12.87 1.55
N ARG A 125 -7.85 13.57 2.68
CA ARG A 125 -6.70 13.96 3.50
C ARG A 125 -5.94 12.74 4.02
N GLU A 126 -6.63 11.75 4.57
CA GLU A 126 -6.00 10.53 5.11
C GLU A 126 -5.27 9.75 4.00
N VAL A 127 -5.89 9.61 2.82
CA VAL A 127 -5.24 8.93 1.69
C VAL A 127 -4.07 9.73 1.15
N ARG A 128 -4.17 11.07 1.07
CA ARG A 128 -3.04 11.91 0.71
C ARG A 128 -1.88 11.71 1.66
N LEU A 129 -2.11 11.73 2.97
CA LEU A 129 -1.04 11.51 3.96
C LEU A 129 -0.33 10.16 3.73
N MET A 130 -1.09 9.11 3.42
CA MET A 130 -0.55 7.80 3.09
C MET A 130 0.33 7.85 1.83
N LEU A 131 -0.17 8.44 0.74
CA LEU A 131 0.55 8.49 -0.54
C LEU A 131 1.72 9.47 -0.53
N ALA A 132 1.62 10.56 0.22
CA ALA A 132 2.67 11.56 0.38
C ALA A 132 3.95 10.95 0.98
N SER A 133 3.83 9.93 1.85
CA SER A 133 4.99 9.20 2.37
C SER A 133 5.82 8.53 1.26
N ILE A 134 5.17 8.11 0.18
CA ILE A 134 5.82 7.54 -1.02
C ILE A 134 6.29 8.66 -1.93
N THR A 135 5.42 9.59 -2.32
CA THR A 135 5.77 10.61 -3.32
C THR A 135 6.84 11.58 -2.82
N HIS A 136 6.87 11.90 -1.52
CA HIS A 136 7.95 12.68 -0.92
C HIS A 136 9.29 11.94 -0.92
N SER A 137 9.27 10.61 -0.75
CA SER A 137 10.50 9.81 -0.88
C SER A 137 11.01 9.82 -2.33
N LEU A 138 10.09 9.83 -3.30
CA LEU A 138 10.39 9.84 -4.72
C LEU A 138 10.98 11.17 -5.22
N THR A 139 10.62 12.33 -4.62
CA THR A 139 11.20 13.62 -5.06
C THR A 139 12.71 13.67 -4.91
N ARG A 140 13.26 12.97 -3.91
CA ARG A 140 14.71 12.86 -3.70
C ARG A 140 15.39 11.85 -4.63
N MET A 141 14.73 10.71 -4.87
CA MET A 141 15.30 9.62 -5.68
C MET A 141 15.15 9.84 -7.19
N CYS A 142 14.24 10.74 -7.58
CA CYS A 142 13.94 11.10 -8.96
C CYS A 142 13.90 12.63 -9.13
N PRO A 143 15.02 13.35 -8.92
CA PRO A 143 15.04 14.81 -8.97
C PRO A 143 14.61 15.36 -10.34
N ASP A 144 14.95 14.67 -11.42
CA ASP A 144 14.69 15.11 -12.81
C ASP A 144 13.23 14.94 -13.25
N ARG A 145 12.39 14.28 -12.45
CA ARG A 145 10.98 14.04 -12.77
C ARG A 145 10.11 15.20 -12.29
N ALA A 146 10.01 16.24 -13.11
CA ALA A 146 9.30 17.49 -12.79
C ALA A 146 7.86 17.29 -12.28
N THR A 147 7.12 16.31 -12.80
CA THR A 147 5.75 16.02 -12.35
C THR A 147 5.72 15.57 -10.89
N LEU A 148 6.65 14.70 -10.46
CA LEU A 148 6.76 14.30 -9.05
C LEU A 148 7.12 15.48 -8.16
N GLN A 149 8.00 16.37 -8.64
CA GLN A 149 8.36 17.57 -7.91
C GLN A 149 7.15 18.48 -7.69
N ARG A 150 6.21 18.60 -8.64
CA ARG A 150 5.03 19.46 -8.47
C ARG A 150 3.97 18.91 -7.53
N MET A 151 3.95 17.60 -7.25
CA MET A 151 2.92 16.96 -6.43
C MET A 151 2.73 17.60 -5.06
N HIS A 152 3.80 18.07 -4.42
CA HIS A 152 3.71 18.65 -3.06
C HIS A 152 2.95 19.99 -3.00
N ALA A 153 2.88 20.71 -4.12
CA ALA A 153 2.21 22.01 -4.21
C ALA A 153 0.70 21.88 -4.49
N LEU A 154 0.24 20.70 -4.91
CA LEU A 154 -1.18 20.43 -5.17
C LEU A 154 -1.97 20.35 -3.87
N ASP A 155 -3.23 20.78 -3.90
CA ASP A 155 -4.18 20.48 -2.83
C ASP A 155 -4.54 18.97 -2.77
N ASP A 156 -5.31 18.57 -1.76
CA ASP A 156 -5.69 17.17 -1.54
C ASP A 156 -6.43 16.56 -2.74
N GLN A 157 -7.39 17.29 -3.32
CA GLN A 157 -8.19 16.79 -4.45
C GLN A 157 -7.34 16.69 -5.72
N GLN A 158 -6.56 17.71 -6.04
CA GLN A 158 -5.69 17.73 -7.22
C GLN A 158 -4.61 16.66 -7.16
N PHE A 159 -4.00 16.45 -5.99
CA PHE A 159 -3.03 15.39 -5.78
C PHE A 159 -3.66 14.02 -6.02
N LEU A 160 -4.80 13.76 -5.39
CA LEU A 160 -5.46 12.46 -5.53
C LEU A 160 -5.98 12.24 -6.94
N ALA A 161 -6.50 13.28 -7.59
CA ALA A 161 -6.93 13.23 -8.99
C ALA A 161 -5.76 12.84 -9.90
N THR A 162 -4.61 13.49 -9.75
CA THR A 162 -3.40 13.17 -10.52
C THR A 162 -2.98 11.73 -10.27
N TYR A 163 -2.83 11.33 -9.00
CA TYR A 163 -2.39 9.98 -8.67
C TYR A 163 -3.35 8.89 -9.16
N PHE A 164 -4.65 9.04 -8.88
CA PHE A 164 -5.63 7.98 -9.11
C PHE A 164 -6.15 7.90 -10.55
N LYS A 165 -6.06 8.97 -11.34
CA LYS A 165 -6.26 8.87 -12.80
C LYS A 165 -5.21 7.96 -13.43
N GLY A 166 -3.94 8.17 -13.11
CA GLY A 166 -2.86 7.31 -13.63
C GLY A 166 -2.86 5.92 -12.98
N PHE A 167 -3.16 5.81 -11.68
CA PHE A 167 -3.32 4.50 -11.04
C PHE A 167 -4.45 3.67 -11.68
N GLY A 168 -5.52 4.33 -12.16
CA GLY A 168 -6.57 3.69 -12.94
C GLY A 168 -6.07 3.00 -14.21
N VAL A 169 -5.06 3.56 -14.88
CA VAL A 169 -4.38 2.93 -16.04
C VAL A 169 -3.62 1.67 -15.61
N ILE A 170 -2.92 1.74 -14.46
CA ILE A 170 -2.20 0.59 -13.89
C ILE A 170 -3.17 -0.53 -13.49
N LEU A 171 -4.31 -0.18 -12.88
CA LEU A 171 -5.37 -1.13 -12.54
C LEU A 171 -5.94 -1.83 -13.77
N ALA A 172 -6.22 -1.08 -14.83
CA ALA A 172 -6.74 -1.62 -16.08
C ALA A 172 -5.72 -2.54 -16.80
N ALA A 173 -4.43 -2.28 -16.61
CA ALA A 173 -3.34 -3.07 -17.19
C ALA A 173 -2.93 -4.30 -16.37
N ASP A 174 -3.54 -4.52 -15.20
CA ASP A 174 -3.17 -5.60 -14.27
C ASP A 174 -1.71 -5.54 -13.79
N LEU A 175 -1.26 -4.35 -13.40
CA LEU A 175 0.13 -4.10 -12.99
C LEU A 175 0.25 -3.65 -11.54
N THR A 176 -0.61 -4.18 -10.66
CA THR A 176 -0.51 -3.97 -9.21
C THR A 176 0.62 -4.78 -8.58
N VAL A 177 1.07 -4.38 -7.39
CA VAL A 177 2.27 -4.97 -6.76
C VAL A 177 2.12 -6.47 -6.49
N ASP A 178 0.92 -6.96 -6.16
CA ASP A 178 0.67 -8.40 -6.00
C ASP A 178 0.84 -9.21 -7.27
N VAL A 179 0.60 -8.60 -8.43
CA VAL A 179 0.81 -9.25 -9.74
C VAL A 179 2.26 -9.16 -10.17
N LEU A 180 2.92 -8.03 -9.91
CA LEU A 180 4.33 -7.82 -10.22
C LEU A 180 5.28 -8.57 -9.26
N LEU A 181 4.86 -8.80 -8.02
CA LEU A 181 5.61 -9.50 -6.98
C LEU A 181 4.70 -10.45 -6.17
N PRO A 182 4.22 -11.56 -6.75
CA PRO A 182 3.32 -12.50 -6.05
C PRO A 182 3.89 -13.09 -4.76
N GLU A 183 5.23 -13.16 -4.69
CA GLU A 183 5.99 -13.67 -3.56
C GLU A 183 5.71 -12.92 -2.25
N CYS A 184 5.22 -11.67 -2.29
CA CYS A 184 4.91 -10.90 -1.08
C CYS A 184 3.49 -11.17 -0.54
N TYR A 185 2.62 -11.79 -1.35
CA TYR A 185 1.19 -11.86 -1.09
C TYR A 185 0.84 -12.59 0.22
N TRP A 186 1.62 -13.61 0.59
CA TRP A 186 1.43 -14.38 1.83
C TRP A 186 1.43 -13.49 3.09
N LEU A 187 2.21 -12.40 3.07
CA LEU A 187 2.37 -11.46 4.17
C LEU A 187 1.39 -10.30 4.06
N VAL A 188 1.34 -9.60 2.92
CA VAL A 188 0.54 -8.37 2.76
C VAL A 188 -0.98 -8.61 2.75
N LYS A 189 -1.42 -9.86 2.53
CA LYS A 189 -2.83 -10.25 2.65
C LYS A 189 -3.31 -10.40 4.11
N ARG A 190 -2.40 -10.38 5.08
CA ARG A 190 -2.72 -10.53 6.51
C ARG A 190 -3.09 -9.18 7.11
N ASP A 191 -3.86 -9.19 8.19
CA ASP A 191 -4.09 -7.99 8.99
C ASP A 191 -2.76 -7.43 9.49
N ALA A 192 -2.57 -6.12 9.35
CA ALA A 192 -1.29 -5.44 9.60
C ALA A 192 -0.10 -5.97 8.76
N GLY A 193 -0.32 -6.78 7.73
CA GLY A 193 0.75 -7.50 7.02
C GLY A 193 1.83 -6.60 6.42
N HIS A 194 1.40 -5.53 5.74
CA HIS A 194 2.31 -4.51 5.21
C HIS A 194 3.11 -3.81 6.32
N MET A 195 2.44 -3.39 7.40
CA MET A 195 3.12 -2.74 8.54
C MET A 195 4.05 -3.70 9.29
N LEU A 196 3.68 -4.98 9.42
CA LEU A 196 4.51 -6.01 10.04
C LEU A 196 5.76 -6.30 9.22
N MET A 197 5.62 -6.34 7.89
CA MET A 197 6.76 -6.47 6.98
C MET A 197 7.77 -5.34 7.19
N LEU A 198 7.30 -4.10 7.19
CA LEU A 198 8.14 -2.92 7.40
C LEU A 198 8.70 -2.85 8.82
N ALA A 199 7.92 -3.22 9.83
CA ALA A 199 8.37 -3.24 11.22
C ALA A 199 9.53 -4.23 11.42
N ILE A 200 9.38 -5.47 10.95
CA ILE A 200 10.43 -6.50 11.01
C ILE A 200 11.69 -6.02 10.26
N TYR A 201 11.51 -5.48 9.05
CA TYR A 201 12.64 -5.00 8.25
C TYR A 201 13.38 -3.84 8.94
N ASN A 202 12.67 -2.81 9.38
CA ASN A 202 13.29 -1.63 9.98
C ASN A 202 13.94 -1.93 11.33
N ASP A 203 13.37 -2.83 12.12
CA ASP A 203 13.96 -3.29 13.38
C ASP A 203 15.24 -4.12 13.12
N ALA A 204 15.18 -5.11 12.23
CA ALA A 204 16.32 -5.96 11.89
C ALA A 204 17.48 -5.21 11.20
N PHE A 205 17.19 -4.13 10.47
CA PHE A 205 18.17 -3.39 9.67
C PHE A 205 18.40 -1.95 10.16
N ALA A 206 18.05 -1.66 11.42
CA ALA A 206 18.32 -0.38 12.05
C ALA A 206 19.83 -0.02 11.98
N PRO A 207 20.20 1.27 11.82
CA PRO A 207 21.61 1.69 11.81
C PRO A 207 22.39 1.22 13.04
N ASP A 208 21.76 1.23 14.21
CA ASP A 208 22.37 0.80 15.47
C ASP A 208 22.60 -0.73 15.53
N ASN A 209 21.88 -1.49 14.71
CA ASN A 209 22.05 -2.94 14.55
C ASN A 209 23.17 -3.31 13.55
N GLN A 210 23.90 -2.35 12.97
CA GLN A 210 25.00 -2.64 12.01
C GLN A 210 26.14 -3.47 12.61
N ARG A 211 26.36 -3.41 13.94
CA ARG A 211 27.37 -4.22 14.64
C ARG A 211 26.90 -5.63 14.97
N ALA A 212 25.61 -5.90 14.87
CA ALA A 212 25.06 -7.22 15.15
C ALA A 212 25.19 -8.12 13.92
N ARG A 213 25.98 -9.20 14.04
CA ARG A 213 25.96 -10.32 13.07
C ARG A 213 24.59 -11.02 13.01
N PHE A 214 23.71 -10.70 13.96
CA PHE A 214 22.41 -11.33 14.16
C PHE A 214 21.28 -10.29 14.21
N ARG A 215 20.51 -10.19 13.13
CA ARG A 215 19.40 -9.24 12.99
C ARG A 215 18.11 -9.87 13.53
N SER A 216 17.56 -9.29 14.60
CA SER A 216 16.45 -9.92 15.31
C SER A 216 15.37 -9.00 15.81
N SER A 217 14.12 -9.48 15.74
CA SER A 217 12.95 -8.77 16.24
C SER A 217 12.22 -9.51 17.35
N SER A 218 11.62 -8.74 18.26
CA SER A 218 10.81 -9.26 19.38
C SER A 218 9.33 -9.33 19.02
N TYR A 219 8.73 -10.52 19.16
CA TYR A 219 7.30 -10.72 18.91
C TYR A 219 6.41 -9.81 19.75
N LEU A 220 6.79 -9.56 21.01
CA LEU A 220 5.99 -8.74 21.93
C LEU A 220 6.02 -7.27 21.52
N ALA A 221 7.19 -6.76 21.13
CA ALA A 221 7.33 -5.39 20.65
C ALA A 221 6.52 -5.16 19.37
N LEU A 222 6.65 -6.06 18.38
CA LEU A 222 5.89 -6.01 17.12
C LEU A 222 4.38 -6.08 17.36
N ALA A 223 3.93 -7.00 18.21
CA ALA A 223 2.51 -7.17 18.53
C ALA A 223 1.91 -5.89 19.16
N LYS A 224 2.62 -5.32 20.14
CA LYS A 224 2.21 -4.08 20.82
C LYS A 224 2.17 -2.90 19.85
N GLN A 225 3.23 -2.71 19.06
CA GLN A 225 3.33 -1.61 18.10
C GLN A 225 2.23 -1.65 17.04
N LEU A 226 1.87 -2.85 16.58
CA LEU A 226 0.92 -3.01 15.48
C LEU A 226 -0.50 -3.34 15.94
N SER A 227 -0.78 -3.35 17.25
CA SER A 227 -2.10 -3.66 17.82
C SER A 227 -2.69 -4.98 17.28
N VAL A 228 -1.84 -6.00 17.20
CA VAL A 228 -2.18 -7.38 16.83
C VAL A 228 -1.83 -8.33 17.97
N SER A 229 -2.43 -9.52 17.98
CA SER A 229 -2.09 -10.50 19.00
C SER A 229 -0.69 -11.06 18.79
N LYS A 230 -0.02 -11.45 19.88
CA LYS A 230 1.27 -12.17 19.81
C LYS A 230 1.14 -13.46 18.98
N THR A 231 0.01 -14.16 19.11
CA THR A 231 -0.30 -15.37 18.33
C THR A 231 -0.37 -15.09 16.82
N HIS A 232 -0.91 -13.94 16.42
CA HIS A 232 -0.91 -13.52 15.01
C HIS A 232 0.52 -13.35 14.48
N VAL A 233 1.37 -12.63 15.21
CA VAL A 233 2.79 -12.45 14.85
C VAL A 233 3.51 -13.80 14.75
N ILE A 234 3.31 -14.69 15.73
CA ILE A 234 3.91 -16.04 15.73
C ILE A 234 3.51 -16.82 14.48
N ARG A 235 2.22 -16.85 14.11
CA ARG A 235 1.74 -17.57 12.92
C ARG A 235 2.37 -17.03 11.63
N VAL A 236 2.46 -15.71 11.50
CA VAL A 236 3.10 -15.08 10.34
C VAL A 236 4.59 -15.43 10.28
N VAL A 237 5.29 -15.41 11.42
CA VAL A 237 6.70 -15.77 11.47
C VAL A 237 6.90 -17.26 11.17
N GLN A 238 6.05 -18.16 11.66
CA GLN A 238 6.09 -19.59 11.33
C GLN A 238 5.94 -19.83 9.84
N GLU A 239 4.95 -19.20 9.19
CA GLU A 239 4.80 -19.26 7.72
C GLU A 239 6.04 -18.69 7.02
N GLY A 240 6.66 -17.63 7.56
CA GLY A 240 7.91 -17.09 7.05
C GLY A 240 9.11 -18.04 7.21
N VAL A 241 9.17 -18.84 8.28
CA VAL A 241 10.18 -19.89 8.48
C VAL A 241 10.02 -20.98 7.42
N GLU A 242 8.80 -21.48 7.22
CA GLU A 242 8.48 -22.48 6.19
C GLU A 242 8.88 -22.01 4.78
N LYS A 243 8.80 -20.70 4.53
CA LYS A 243 9.19 -20.06 3.26
C LYS A 243 10.66 -19.66 3.17
N GLY A 244 11.46 -19.89 4.21
CA GLY A 244 12.89 -19.57 4.24
C GLY A 244 13.21 -18.08 4.38
N TYR A 245 12.31 -17.30 4.97
CA TYR A 245 12.50 -15.88 5.27
C TYR A 245 13.06 -15.61 6.67
N PHE A 246 12.81 -16.52 7.61
CA PHE A 246 13.22 -16.38 9.00
C PHE A 246 13.84 -17.68 9.53
N LYS A 247 14.66 -17.56 10.58
CA LYS A 247 15.09 -18.68 11.41
C LYS A 247 14.77 -18.38 12.87
N VAL A 248 14.10 -19.29 13.58
CA VAL A 248 13.75 -19.10 14.99
C VAL A 248 14.85 -19.67 15.87
N HIS A 249 15.40 -18.85 16.77
CA HIS A 249 16.45 -19.26 17.71
C HIS A 249 15.91 -19.52 19.11
N SER A 250 14.86 -18.78 19.49
CA SER A 250 14.17 -18.97 20.77
C SER A 250 12.71 -18.56 20.67
N LYS A 251 11.94 -18.77 21.74
CA LYS A 251 10.50 -18.41 21.81
C LYS A 251 10.21 -16.92 21.57
N THR A 252 11.22 -16.04 21.64
CA THR A 252 11.06 -14.59 21.55
C THR A 252 11.94 -13.93 20.49
N ARG A 253 12.85 -14.67 19.87
CA ARG A 253 13.87 -14.12 18.96
C ARG A 253 13.85 -14.85 17.62
N LEU A 254 13.59 -14.09 16.56
CA LEU A 254 13.71 -14.54 15.17
C LEU A 254 14.94 -13.90 14.51
N GLU A 255 15.60 -14.63 13.64
CA GLU A 255 16.63 -14.14 12.71
C GLU A 255 15.96 -13.78 11.39
N VAL A 256 16.28 -12.60 10.86
CA VAL A 256 15.83 -12.17 9.54
C VAL A 256 16.84 -12.56 8.48
N LEU A 257 16.45 -13.43 7.55
CA LEU A 257 17.33 -13.94 6.50
C LEU A 257 17.42 -12.96 5.31
N PRO A 258 18.51 -13.00 4.51
CA PRO A 258 18.68 -12.11 3.34
C PRO A 258 17.53 -12.15 2.34
N ARG A 259 16.87 -13.31 2.18
CA ARG A 259 15.70 -13.46 1.31
C ARG A 259 14.54 -12.56 1.73
N PHE A 260 14.32 -12.37 3.03
CA PHE A 260 13.28 -11.47 3.51
C PHE A 260 13.64 -10.02 3.21
N ALA A 261 14.91 -9.65 3.43
CA ALA A 261 15.39 -8.31 3.11
C ALA A 261 15.18 -7.97 1.62
N SER A 262 15.55 -8.89 0.73
CA SER A 262 15.31 -8.76 -0.71
C SER A 262 13.82 -8.66 -1.04
N LEU A 263 12.96 -9.46 -0.39
CA LEU A 263 11.51 -9.37 -0.58
C LEU A 263 10.97 -7.98 -0.22
N VAL A 264 11.34 -7.43 0.94
CA VAL A 264 10.87 -6.11 1.39
C VAL A 264 11.39 -5.00 0.48
N ARG A 265 12.68 -5.07 0.11
CA ARG A 265 13.28 -4.12 -0.84
C ARG A 265 12.57 -4.16 -2.18
N ARG A 266 12.38 -5.33 -2.79
CA ARG A 266 11.63 -5.46 -4.04
C ARG A 266 10.19 -4.95 -3.93
N PHE A 267 9.49 -5.26 -2.83
CA PHE A 267 8.14 -4.78 -2.58
C PHE A 267 8.09 -3.24 -2.57
N MET A 268 9.02 -2.59 -1.87
CA MET A 268 9.08 -1.14 -1.80
C MET A 268 9.51 -0.50 -3.12
N ALA A 269 10.44 -1.13 -3.84
CA ALA A 269 10.85 -0.71 -5.18
C ALA A 269 9.66 -0.72 -6.16
N PHE A 270 8.86 -1.79 -6.17
CA PHE A 270 7.65 -1.85 -6.99
C PHE A 270 6.58 -0.87 -6.54
N SER A 271 6.38 -0.70 -5.22
CA SER A 271 5.43 0.30 -4.69
C SER A 271 5.80 1.72 -5.13
N PHE A 272 7.09 2.08 -5.04
CA PHE A 272 7.61 3.35 -5.50
C PHE A 272 7.51 3.50 -7.02
N ALA A 273 7.91 2.49 -7.80
CA ALA A 273 7.81 2.54 -9.26
C ALA A 273 6.36 2.70 -9.73
N VAL A 274 5.43 1.93 -9.17
CA VAL A 274 3.99 2.09 -9.46
C VAL A 274 3.52 3.51 -9.14
N SER A 275 3.97 4.12 -8.05
CA SER A 275 3.64 5.51 -7.72
C SER A 275 4.26 6.53 -8.68
N VAL A 276 5.49 6.33 -9.18
CA VAL A 276 6.10 7.17 -10.23
C VAL A 276 5.18 7.16 -11.46
N HIS A 277 4.88 5.97 -11.97
CA HIS A 277 4.07 5.80 -13.18
C HIS A 277 2.62 6.26 -12.99
N ALA A 278 2.04 6.08 -11.80
CA ALA A 278 0.70 6.60 -11.49
C ALA A 278 0.66 8.14 -11.56
N VAL A 279 1.69 8.81 -11.05
CA VAL A 279 1.76 10.28 -11.12
C VAL A 279 2.01 10.75 -12.56
N GLU A 280 2.92 10.13 -13.29
CA GLU A 280 3.27 10.53 -14.65
C GLU A 280 2.12 10.32 -15.65
N MET A 281 1.33 9.27 -15.50
CA MET A 281 0.20 8.99 -16.40
C MET A 281 -1.07 9.78 -16.06
N GLY A 282 -1.16 10.36 -14.87
CA GLY A 282 -2.33 11.10 -14.43
C GLY A 282 -2.17 12.62 -14.44
N ALA A 283 -0.96 13.12 -14.70
CA ALA A 283 -0.66 14.53 -14.92
C ALA A 283 -0.88 14.92 -16.38
#